data_AF-A0A2V9ZTN4-F1
#
_entry.id   AF-A0A2V9ZTN4-F1
#
_cell.length_a   1.000
_cell.length_b   1.000
_cell.length_c   1.000
_cell.angle_alpha   90.00
_cell.angle_beta   90.00
_cell.angle_gamma   90.00
#
_symmetry.space_group_name_H-M   'P 1'
#
loop_
_entity.id
_entity.type
_entity.pdbx_description
1 polymer ?
#
loop_
_entity_poly.entity_id
_entity_poly.type
_entity_poly.pdbx_seq_one_letter_code
_entity_poly.pdbx_strand_id
1 'polypeptide(L)'
;MSDDEAVIHNASSAGVAASHGTSDPPEILVAPSTARELNTVRMRLIPVACWRVDDIRFRFDSSFVLPAIAADMKILAILVKVHQDCPLSIFGHADPVGSDDYNKTLSGRRATAIYAMLIRDTAKWEKLFREPFGGDNWGEDSVRVMLNAVAQSKSPSAPTPQPPAPAEQFRNFSGTNGGGNPTPSVSDDQVHSVANDSGKRRQLFLDYMNLLCGDLLLDKTKDFLARGQDAGGKGDLQGCSEFNPLLILSQDQQTAFDQAKQNKDDATLQQRNDLNAQNRRVMVLIFRKGSRVDPAKWPCPRVTEGVAACKKRFFSDGEKRRSTRLPDSDRKFDESHDTFACRFYQRLSSNSPCERILITFSFRLYDLERRFIPFAPFELSVGGRPAIKDLADDKGFAIVPDIEVPNQVIIRWGFPPDAGQEPQMIFEGEMFLKPDEDDRETEARQKLQNLGYAQESPFPDNVTAFQRDYGQLASPALAPTGQLDDATLALLRDVFASAENELEKDKPERKAGS
;
A
#
# COMPACT_ATOMS: atom_id res chain seq x y z
N MET A 1 2.98 29.15 -17.13
CA MET A 1 3.40 27.77 -16.84
C MET A 1 4.18 27.82 -15.55
N SER A 2 3.50 27.66 -14.42
CA SER A 2 4.15 27.27 -13.17
C SER A 2 3.94 25.77 -13.06
N ASP A 3 4.98 25.00 -13.35
CA ASP A 3 4.99 23.54 -13.21
C ASP A 3 5.10 23.19 -11.72
N ASP A 4 4.03 23.43 -10.96
CA ASP A 4 3.90 22.81 -9.64
C ASP A 4 3.51 21.34 -9.88
N GLU A 5 4.51 20.47 -10.01
CA GLU A 5 4.35 19.02 -10.15
C GLU A 5 3.59 18.43 -8.95
N ALA A 6 2.94 17.27 -9.15
CA ALA A 6 2.28 16.57 -8.06
C ALA A 6 3.30 16.18 -6.97
N VAL A 7 3.08 16.63 -5.73
CA VAL A 7 3.98 16.35 -4.61
C VAL A 7 3.44 15.20 -3.79
N ILE A 8 4.19 14.10 -3.73
CA ILE A 8 3.93 13.00 -2.80
C ILE A 8 4.50 13.42 -1.45
N HIS A 9 3.60 13.60 -0.48
CA HIS A 9 3.95 14.07 0.86
C HIS A 9 4.49 12.93 1.72
N ASN A 10 4.01 11.72 1.47
CA ASN A 10 4.48 10.51 2.11
C ASN A 10 3.95 9.30 1.34
N ALA A 11 4.74 8.24 1.30
CA ALA A 11 4.26 6.93 0.92
C ALA A 11 4.81 5.92 1.95
N SER A 12 3.95 5.04 2.44
CA SER A 12 4.30 3.87 3.28
C SER A 12 4.16 2.57 2.49
N SER A 13 4.65 1.46 3.04
CA SER A 13 4.47 0.10 2.47
C SER A 13 3.03 -0.26 2.06
N ALA A 14 2.02 0.49 2.51
CA ALA A 14 0.63 0.28 2.15
C ALA A 14 -0.17 1.53 1.82
N GLY A 15 0.43 2.71 1.71
CA GLY A 15 -0.34 3.93 1.57
C GLY A 15 0.40 5.06 0.88
N VAL A 16 -0.33 5.94 0.22
CA VAL A 16 0.22 7.11 -0.51
C VAL A 16 -0.60 8.31 -0.13
N ALA A 17 0.05 9.43 0.13
CA ALA A 17 -0.58 10.74 0.16
C ALA A 17 0.12 11.68 -0.79
N ALA A 18 -0.67 12.38 -1.59
CA ALA A 18 -0.13 13.34 -2.53
C ALA A 18 -1.04 14.54 -2.71
N SER A 19 -0.42 15.69 -2.96
CA SER A 19 -1.09 16.84 -3.54
C SER A 19 -1.00 16.75 -5.05
N HIS A 20 -2.10 17.05 -5.72
CA HIS A 20 -2.11 17.16 -7.18
C HIS A 20 -1.45 18.48 -7.56
N GLY A 21 -0.77 18.49 -8.72
CA GLY A 21 -0.26 19.73 -9.28
C GLY A 21 -1.36 20.76 -9.54
N THR A 22 -1.00 22.04 -9.62
CA THR A 22 -1.97 23.10 -9.91
C THR A 22 -2.58 22.86 -11.28
N SER A 23 -3.88 22.58 -11.33
CA SER A 23 -4.58 22.55 -12.62
C SER A 23 -4.80 23.98 -13.07
N ASP A 24 -4.37 24.30 -14.30
CA ASP A 24 -4.71 25.57 -14.93
C ASP A 24 -6.22 25.83 -14.81
N PRO A 25 -6.63 27.08 -14.56
CA PRO A 25 -8.05 27.43 -14.59
C PRO A 25 -8.62 26.97 -15.94
N PRO A 26 -9.77 26.29 -15.96
CA PRO A 26 -10.28 25.70 -17.20
C PRO A 26 -10.50 26.79 -18.24
N GLU A 27 -9.75 26.75 -19.34
CA GLU A 27 -10.07 27.53 -20.53
C GLU A 27 -11.32 26.91 -21.17
N ILE A 28 -12.43 27.63 -21.08
CA ILE A 28 -13.71 27.17 -21.61
C ILE A 28 -13.97 27.89 -22.93
N LEU A 29 -13.82 27.15 -24.02
CA LEU A 29 -14.29 27.59 -25.32
C LEU A 29 -15.82 27.50 -25.34
N VAL A 30 -16.48 28.66 -25.42
CA VAL A 30 -17.93 28.78 -25.53
C VAL A 30 -18.31 29.20 -26.94
N ALA A 31 -19.40 28.65 -27.48
CA ALA A 31 -19.90 29.08 -28.78
C ALA A 31 -20.54 30.47 -28.63
N PRO A 32 -20.36 31.40 -29.61
CA PRO A 32 -21.09 32.66 -29.60
C PRO A 32 -22.59 32.39 -29.72
N SER A 33 -23.41 33.02 -28.87
CA SER A 33 -24.87 32.96 -28.95
C SER A 33 -25.38 34.12 -29.81
N THR A 34 -26.16 33.82 -30.86
CA THR A 34 -26.76 34.85 -31.72
C THR A 34 -28.20 35.18 -31.37
N ALA A 35 -28.83 34.36 -30.51
CA ALA A 35 -30.18 34.58 -30.02
C ALA A 35 -30.35 34.03 -28.59
N ARG A 36 -31.22 33.04 -28.37
CA ARG A 36 -31.56 32.50 -27.04
C ARG A 36 -30.76 31.25 -26.69
N GLU A 37 -29.73 30.91 -27.46
CA GLU A 37 -28.87 29.77 -27.13
C GLU A 37 -28.09 30.04 -25.84
N LEU A 38 -27.93 29.01 -25.01
CA LEU A 38 -27.18 29.08 -23.76
C LEU A 38 -26.03 28.07 -23.80
N ASN A 39 -24.84 28.53 -23.42
CA ASN A 39 -23.74 27.63 -23.10
C ASN A 39 -23.95 27.08 -21.68
N THR A 40 -23.99 25.76 -21.52
CA THR A 40 -24.01 25.12 -20.20
C THR A 40 -22.60 24.69 -19.81
N VAL A 41 -21.98 25.45 -18.93
CA VAL A 41 -20.70 25.07 -18.33
C VAL A 41 -20.96 24.28 -17.06
N ARG A 42 -20.43 23.05 -16.99
CA ARG A 42 -20.38 22.29 -15.74
C ARG A 42 -18.97 22.33 -15.20
N MET A 43 -18.78 23.06 -14.10
CA MET A 43 -17.53 23.01 -13.35
C MET A 43 -17.25 21.55 -12.96
N ARG A 44 -16.06 21.07 -13.30
CA ARG A 44 -15.64 19.71 -12.95
C ARG A 44 -15.39 19.67 -11.43
N LEU A 45 -15.61 18.50 -10.83
CA LEU A 45 -15.03 18.20 -9.53
C LEU A 45 -13.53 18.05 -9.75
N ILE A 46 -12.73 18.83 -9.04
CA ILE A 46 -11.28 18.87 -9.18
C ILE A 46 -10.69 18.34 -7.88
N PRO A 47 -10.20 17.09 -7.86
CA PRO A 47 -9.33 16.63 -6.79
C PRO A 47 -8.04 17.43 -6.76
N VAL A 48 -7.67 17.89 -5.58
CA VAL A 48 -6.44 18.64 -5.29
C VAL A 48 -5.45 17.82 -4.45
N ALA A 49 -5.91 16.69 -3.90
CA ALA A 49 -5.08 15.73 -3.21
C ALA A 49 -5.74 14.36 -3.20
N CYS A 50 -4.92 13.33 -2.98
CA CYS A 50 -5.35 11.95 -2.86
C CYS A 50 -4.64 11.27 -1.68
N TRP A 51 -5.33 10.32 -1.06
CA TRP A 51 -4.74 9.38 -0.13
C TRP A 51 -5.24 7.97 -0.44
N ARG A 52 -4.33 7.02 -0.56
CA ARG A 52 -4.64 5.61 -0.79
C ARG A 52 -4.16 4.77 0.38
N VAL A 53 -4.92 3.75 0.74
CA VAL A 53 -4.42 2.59 1.48
C VAL A 53 -4.75 1.30 0.76
N ASP A 54 -3.78 0.39 0.74
CA ASP A 54 -3.87 -0.92 0.11
C ASP A 54 -4.34 -1.99 1.11
N ASP A 55 -4.72 -3.16 0.59
CA ASP A 55 -5.42 -4.21 1.33
C ASP A 55 -4.71 -4.71 2.56
N ILE A 56 -3.39 -4.60 2.62
CA ILE A 56 -2.58 -5.10 3.73
C ILE A 56 -2.89 -4.37 5.05
N ARG A 57 -3.65 -3.27 5.00
CA ARG A 57 -4.22 -2.58 6.17
C ARG A 57 -5.57 -3.14 6.62
N PHE A 58 -6.11 -4.11 5.91
CA PHE A 58 -7.30 -4.87 6.24
C PHE A 58 -6.94 -6.33 6.49
N ARG A 59 -7.76 -7.02 7.29
CA ARG A 59 -7.69 -8.48 7.33
C ARG A 59 -8.06 -9.03 5.94
N PHE A 60 -7.43 -10.14 5.55
CA PHE A 60 -7.71 -10.83 4.29
C PHE A 60 -9.21 -11.08 4.09
N ASP A 61 -9.73 -10.76 2.90
CA ASP A 61 -11.16 -10.85 2.54
C ASP A 61 -12.12 -10.19 3.54
N SER A 62 -11.65 -9.14 4.23
CA SER A 62 -12.41 -8.46 5.28
C SER A 62 -12.35 -6.93 5.15
N SER A 63 -13.26 -6.26 5.85
CA SER A 63 -13.27 -4.82 6.10
C SER A 63 -12.71 -4.44 7.47
N PHE A 64 -12.30 -5.41 8.28
CA PHE A 64 -11.66 -5.15 9.57
C PHE A 64 -10.29 -4.50 9.37
N VAL A 65 -10.12 -3.32 9.99
CA VAL A 65 -8.92 -2.48 9.83
C VAL A 65 -7.86 -2.86 10.86
N LEU A 66 -6.67 -3.22 10.38
CA LEU A 66 -5.54 -3.64 11.21
C LEU A 66 -4.82 -2.45 11.86
N PRO A 67 -4.16 -2.65 13.03
CA PRO A 67 -3.54 -1.55 13.78
C PRO A 67 -2.50 -0.75 12.99
N ALA A 68 -1.84 -1.42 12.05
CA ALA A 68 -0.82 -0.87 11.18
C ALA A 68 -1.26 0.38 10.39
N ILE A 69 -2.56 0.55 10.15
CA ILE A 69 -3.08 1.72 9.43
C ILE A 69 -2.82 3.04 10.19
N ALA A 70 -2.50 2.99 11.49
CA ALA A 70 -2.31 4.18 12.32
C ALA A 70 -1.22 5.12 11.76
N ALA A 71 -0.17 4.56 11.14
CA ALA A 71 0.84 5.35 10.45
C ALA A 71 0.26 6.09 9.24
N ASP A 72 -0.54 5.40 8.42
CA ASP A 72 -1.20 5.98 7.24
C ASP A 72 -2.24 7.05 7.62
N MET A 73 -2.91 6.89 8.75
CA MET A 73 -3.87 7.87 9.27
C MET A 73 -3.21 9.18 9.69
N LYS A 74 -2.00 9.13 10.27
CA LYS A 74 -1.22 10.35 10.57
C LYS A 74 -0.89 11.11 9.29
N ILE A 75 -0.55 10.39 8.23
CA ILE A 75 -0.29 10.98 6.92
C ILE A 75 -1.56 11.65 6.37
N LEU A 76 -2.70 10.96 6.41
CA LEU A 76 -3.98 11.56 6.01
C LEU A 76 -4.31 12.81 6.85
N ALA A 77 -4.01 12.81 8.15
CA ALA A 77 -4.22 13.97 9.02
C ALA A 77 -3.41 15.19 8.57
N ILE A 78 -2.14 14.98 8.21
CA ILE A 78 -1.29 16.02 7.64
C ILE A 78 -1.88 16.52 6.32
N LEU A 79 -2.29 15.61 5.43
CA LEU A 79 -2.84 15.96 4.13
C LEU A 79 -4.13 16.80 4.26
N VAL A 80 -5.05 16.40 5.14
CA VAL A 80 -6.27 17.16 5.46
C VAL A 80 -5.94 18.54 6.04
N LYS A 81 -4.90 18.65 6.86
CA LYS A 81 -4.45 19.94 7.42
C LYS A 81 -3.85 20.86 6.36
N VAL A 82 -3.06 20.32 5.44
CA VAL A 82 -2.50 21.07 4.29
C VAL A 82 -3.63 21.58 3.39
N HIS A 83 -4.65 20.75 3.16
CA HIS A 83 -5.82 21.07 2.34
C HIS A 83 -7.02 21.48 3.19
N GLN A 84 -6.83 22.45 4.09
CA GLN A 84 -7.90 22.91 4.99
C GLN A 84 -9.13 23.43 4.21
N ASP A 85 -10.33 23.08 4.70
CA ASP A 85 -11.64 23.37 4.09
C ASP A 85 -11.88 22.74 2.70
N CYS A 86 -11.01 21.84 2.25
CA CYS A 86 -11.23 21.02 1.06
C CYS A 86 -12.01 19.76 1.46
N PRO A 87 -13.22 19.55 0.91
CA PRO A 87 -14.01 18.37 1.26
C PRO A 87 -13.48 17.12 0.57
N LEU A 88 -13.76 15.94 1.13
CA LEU A 88 -13.29 14.66 0.60
C LEU A 88 -14.42 13.66 0.29
N SER A 89 -14.06 12.60 -0.43
CA SER A 89 -14.93 11.44 -0.70
C SER A 89 -14.11 10.14 -0.72
N ILE A 90 -14.70 9.03 -0.29
CA ILE A 90 -14.01 7.75 -0.04
C ILE A 90 -14.49 6.65 -1.01
N PHE A 91 -13.59 6.09 -1.79
CA PHE A 91 -13.86 5.05 -2.78
C PHE A 91 -13.15 3.76 -2.40
N GLY A 92 -13.90 2.71 -2.08
CA GLY A 92 -13.34 1.37 -1.86
C GLY A 92 -13.29 0.58 -3.17
N HIS A 93 -12.24 -0.22 -3.36
CA HIS A 93 -12.01 -1.07 -4.52
C HIS A 93 -11.71 -2.52 -4.09
N ALA A 94 -11.99 -3.46 -4.97
CA ALA A 94 -11.67 -4.88 -4.83
C ALA A 94 -10.87 -5.36 -6.04
N ASP A 95 -10.23 -6.52 -5.93
CA ASP A 95 -9.57 -7.19 -7.05
C ASP A 95 -10.56 -8.01 -7.89
N PRO A 96 -10.14 -8.57 -9.05
CA PRO A 96 -11.06 -9.25 -9.96
C PRO A 96 -11.42 -10.68 -9.52
N VAL A 97 -11.06 -11.10 -8.30
CA VAL A 97 -11.45 -12.40 -7.76
C VAL A 97 -12.83 -12.27 -7.11
N GLY A 98 -13.83 -12.94 -7.67
CA GLY A 98 -15.20 -12.92 -7.16
C GLY A 98 -16.20 -12.42 -8.19
N SER A 99 -17.41 -12.10 -7.75
CA SER A 99 -18.42 -11.50 -8.61
C SER A 99 -18.47 -9.98 -8.40
N ASP A 100 -18.89 -9.24 -9.43
CA ASP A 100 -19.13 -7.80 -9.37
C ASP A 100 -19.95 -7.38 -8.13
N ASP A 101 -20.99 -8.12 -7.78
CA ASP A 101 -21.88 -7.81 -6.63
C ASP A 101 -21.23 -8.14 -5.28
N TYR A 102 -20.45 -9.22 -5.19
CA TYR A 102 -19.66 -9.53 -4.00
C TYR A 102 -18.62 -8.43 -3.76
N ASN A 103 -17.84 -8.13 -4.80
CA ASN A 103 -16.79 -7.12 -4.77
C ASN A 103 -17.34 -5.72 -4.54
N LYS A 104 -18.54 -5.40 -5.03
CA LYS A 104 -19.25 -4.15 -4.74
C LYS A 104 -19.61 -4.01 -3.27
N THR A 105 -20.04 -5.10 -2.65
CA THR A 105 -20.41 -5.12 -1.24
C THR A 105 -19.17 -5.02 -0.35
N LEU A 106 -18.15 -5.86 -0.59
CA LEU A 106 -16.91 -5.87 0.19
C LEU A 106 -16.17 -4.53 0.11
N SER A 107 -15.98 -3.98 -1.10
CA SER A 107 -15.36 -2.66 -1.28
C SER A 107 -16.15 -1.54 -0.60
N GLY A 108 -17.50 -1.60 -0.62
CA GLY A 108 -18.35 -0.67 0.12
C GLY A 108 -18.22 -0.78 1.63
N ARG A 109 -18.04 -2.01 2.15
CA ARG A 109 -17.80 -2.26 3.59
C ARG A 109 -16.44 -1.70 4.03
N ARG A 110 -15.38 -1.85 3.23
CA ARG A 110 -14.06 -1.23 3.47
C ARG A 110 -14.14 0.30 3.50
N ALA A 111 -14.80 0.91 2.52
CA ALA A 111 -15.03 2.36 2.52
C ALA A 111 -15.85 2.81 3.76
N THR A 112 -16.82 2.01 4.18
CA THR A 112 -17.61 2.27 5.40
C THR A 112 -16.76 2.18 6.66
N ALA A 113 -15.83 1.23 6.75
CA ALA A 113 -14.94 1.07 7.89
C ALA A 113 -14.06 2.32 8.07
N ILE A 114 -13.43 2.80 7.00
CA ILE A 114 -12.62 4.04 7.00
C ILE A 114 -13.48 5.27 7.29
N TYR A 115 -14.63 5.43 6.62
CA TYR A 115 -15.56 6.53 6.87
C TYR A 115 -15.94 6.61 8.35
N ALA A 116 -16.32 5.48 8.95
CA ALA A 116 -16.72 5.38 10.35
C ALA A 116 -15.59 5.76 11.31
N MET A 117 -14.35 5.34 11.03
CA MET A 117 -13.19 5.76 11.82
C MET A 117 -13.02 7.28 11.81
N LEU A 118 -13.04 7.89 10.62
CA LEU A 118 -12.79 9.32 10.46
C LEU A 118 -13.80 10.22 11.18
N ILE A 119 -15.03 9.73 11.40
CA ILE A 119 -16.10 10.47 12.10
C ILE A 119 -16.44 9.89 13.48
N ARG A 120 -15.70 8.87 13.95
CA ARG A 120 -15.93 8.10 15.19
C ARG A 120 -17.34 7.51 15.32
N ASP A 121 -17.91 7.03 14.22
CA ASP A 121 -19.24 6.41 14.20
C ASP A 121 -19.15 4.91 14.52
N THR A 122 -19.15 4.59 15.82
CA THR A 122 -19.10 3.20 16.31
C THR A 122 -20.31 2.36 15.87
N ALA A 123 -21.45 2.98 15.53
CA ALA A 123 -22.63 2.25 15.12
C ALA A 123 -22.46 1.61 13.74
N LYS A 124 -21.65 2.22 12.86
CA LYS A 124 -21.27 1.61 11.57
C LYS A 124 -20.39 0.39 11.75
N TRP A 125 -19.40 0.44 12.64
CA TRP A 125 -18.58 -0.72 12.96
C TRP A 125 -19.38 -1.82 13.66
N GLU A 126 -20.31 -1.46 14.55
CA GLU A 126 -21.24 -2.43 15.15
C GLU A 126 -22.08 -3.15 14.09
N LYS A 127 -22.53 -2.44 13.05
CA LYS A 127 -23.22 -3.06 11.91
C LYS A 127 -22.30 -4.01 11.15
N LEU A 128 -21.07 -3.59 10.81
CA LEU A 128 -20.10 -4.44 10.12
C LEU A 128 -19.77 -5.71 10.91
N PHE A 129 -19.63 -5.58 12.24
CA PHE A 129 -19.36 -6.68 13.15
C PHE A 129 -20.52 -7.68 13.23
N ARG A 130 -21.76 -7.19 13.35
CA ARG A 130 -22.96 -8.04 13.54
C ARG A 130 -23.50 -8.65 12.25
N GLU A 131 -23.21 -8.05 11.10
CA GLU A 131 -23.68 -8.49 9.79
C GLU A 131 -22.49 -9.00 8.97
N PRO A 132 -22.00 -10.24 9.22
CA PRO A 132 -20.91 -10.81 8.44
C PRO A 132 -21.32 -11.00 6.97
N PHE A 133 -20.35 -10.93 6.07
CA PHE A 133 -20.57 -11.08 4.63
C PHE A 133 -19.40 -11.80 3.97
N GLY A 134 -19.60 -13.03 3.49
CA GLY A 134 -18.52 -13.82 2.91
C GLY A 134 -17.39 -14.06 3.91
N GLY A 135 -16.15 -13.78 3.51
CA GLY A 135 -15.00 -13.79 4.42
C GLY A 135 -14.93 -12.61 5.40
N ASP A 136 -15.75 -11.57 5.20
CA ASP A 136 -15.77 -10.41 6.09
C ASP A 136 -16.58 -10.70 7.36
N ASN A 137 -15.91 -11.39 8.28
CA ASN A 137 -16.42 -11.76 9.59
C ASN A 137 -15.43 -11.31 10.67
N TRP A 138 -15.79 -10.25 11.41
CA TRP A 138 -14.88 -9.65 12.39
C TRP A 138 -14.66 -10.58 13.59
N GLY A 139 -15.74 -11.03 14.22
CA GLY A 139 -15.71 -12.03 15.31
C GLY A 139 -14.81 -11.67 16.50
N GLU A 140 -14.59 -12.67 17.36
CA GLU A 140 -13.73 -12.56 18.55
C GLU A 140 -12.28 -12.21 18.21
N ASP A 141 -11.76 -12.70 17.09
CA ASP A 141 -10.39 -12.41 16.67
C ASP A 141 -10.16 -10.91 16.44
N SER A 142 -11.13 -10.21 15.86
CA SER A 142 -11.04 -8.75 15.70
C SER A 142 -11.07 -8.04 17.05
N VAL A 143 -11.90 -8.53 17.98
CA VAL A 143 -11.93 -8.01 19.37
C VAL A 143 -10.59 -8.20 20.05
N ARG A 144 -9.95 -9.36 19.91
CA ARG A 144 -8.62 -9.64 20.46
C ARG A 144 -7.57 -8.70 19.90
N VAL A 145 -7.55 -8.48 18.58
CA VAL A 145 -6.64 -7.53 17.93
C VAL A 145 -6.82 -6.11 18.48
N MET A 146 -8.07 -5.63 18.56
CA MET A 146 -8.38 -4.30 19.08
C MET A 146 -7.96 -4.14 20.55
N LEU A 147 -8.27 -5.13 21.39
CA LEU A 147 -7.91 -5.11 22.81
C LEU A 147 -6.40 -5.09 23.02
N ASN A 148 -5.65 -5.94 22.30
CA ASN A 148 -4.19 -5.97 22.37
C ASN A 148 -3.59 -4.62 21.95
N ALA A 149 -4.03 -4.06 20.83
CA ALA A 149 -3.52 -2.77 20.34
C ALA A 149 -3.80 -1.62 21.33
N VAL A 150 -5.03 -1.55 21.87
CA VAL A 150 -5.39 -0.54 22.87
C VAL A 150 -4.57 -0.73 24.16
N ALA A 151 -4.37 -1.96 24.62
CA ALA A 151 -3.57 -2.24 25.82
C ALA A 151 -2.10 -1.84 25.63
N GLN A 152 -1.51 -2.18 24.49
CA GLN A 152 -0.14 -1.80 24.14
C GLN A 152 0.05 -0.28 24.13
N SER A 153 -0.91 0.47 23.55
CA SER A 153 -0.84 1.94 23.49
C SER A 153 -0.83 2.64 24.86
N LYS A 154 -1.30 1.97 25.92
CA LYS A 154 -1.36 2.48 27.29
C LYS A 154 -0.13 2.11 28.14
N SER A 155 0.80 1.33 27.60
CA SER A 155 1.99 0.87 28.33
C SER A 155 3.09 1.93 28.33
N PRO A 156 3.68 2.28 29.49
CA PRO A 156 4.68 3.37 29.60
C PRO A 156 6.02 3.10 28.88
N SER A 157 6.24 1.88 28.39
CA SER A 157 7.41 1.46 27.62
C SER A 157 7.06 1.04 26.18
N ALA A 158 5.93 1.52 25.63
CA ALA A 158 5.48 1.13 24.30
C ALA A 158 6.49 1.58 23.21
N PRO A 159 7.07 0.66 22.42
CA PRO A 159 7.65 1.03 21.14
C PRO A 159 6.55 1.61 20.25
N THR A 160 6.93 2.50 19.34
CA THR A 160 6.09 3.01 18.23
C THR A 160 5.32 1.85 17.56
N PRO A 161 4.07 2.03 17.10
CA PRO A 161 3.25 0.94 16.58
C PRO A 161 3.99 0.06 15.58
N GLN A 162 4.14 -1.23 15.90
CA GLN A 162 4.80 -2.21 15.02
C GLN A 162 4.00 -2.37 13.72
N PRO A 163 4.66 -2.40 12.54
CA PRO A 163 4.05 -2.98 11.35
C PRO A 163 3.77 -4.46 11.61
N PRO A 164 2.69 -5.02 11.05
CA PRO A 164 2.33 -6.39 11.30
C PRO A 164 3.28 -7.31 10.53
N ALA A 165 3.49 -8.50 11.06
CA ALA A 165 3.96 -9.61 10.26
C ALA A 165 3.01 -9.86 9.06
N PRO A 166 3.48 -10.51 7.98
CA PRO A 166 2.68 -10.78 6.79
C PRO A 166 1.31 -11.38 7.13
N ALA A 167 0.31 -11.07 6.30
CA ALA A 167 -1.09 -11.49 6.49
C ALA A 167 -1.25 -13.01 6.74
N GLU A 168 -0.26 -13.82 6.39
CA GLU A 168 -0.19 -15.25 6.66
C GLU A 168 -0.14 -15.62 8.16
N GLN A 169 0.49 -14.82 9.03
CA GLN A 169 0.53 -15.11 10.47
C GLN A 169 -0.85 -15.01 11.14
N PHE A 170 -1.80 -14.29 10.52
CA PHE A 170 -3.17 -14.19 11.01
C PHE A 170 -4.08 -15.35 10.58
N ARG A 171 -3.65 -16.20 9.62
CA ARG A 171 -4.35 -17.47 9.31
C ARG A 171 -4.08 -18.55 10.37
N ASN A 172 -2.89 -18.52 10.97
CA ASN A 172 -2.42 -19.56 11.89
C ASN A 172 -2.52 -19.18 13.38
N PHE A 173 -3.28 -18.15 13.75
CA PHE A 173 -3.59 -17.85 15.15
C PHE A 173 -4.65 -18.82 15.71
N SER A 174 -4.44 -20.13 15.51
CA SER A 174 -5.05 -21.17 16.33
C SER A 174 -4.18 -21.28 17.57
N GLY A 175 -4.72 -20.87 18.72
CA GLY A 175 -3.98 -20.86 19.97
C GLY A 175 -3.38 -22.23 20.29
N THR A 176 -2.08 -22.40 20.06
CA THR A 176 -1.28 -23.43 20.71
C THR A 176 0.09 -22.88 21.07
N ASN A 177 0.46 -23.17 22.32
CA ASN A 177 1.63 -22.65 23.03
C ASN A 177 2.97 -22.92 22.31
N GLY A 178 3.79 -21.88 22.18
CA GLY A 178 5.22 -21.96 21.89
C GLY A 178 5.96 -20.87 22.66
N GLY A 179 6.86 -21.26 23.55
CA GLY A 179 7.42 -20.41 24.60
C GLY A 179 8.29 -19.24 24.13
N GLY A 180 7.95 -18.05 24.63
CA GLY A 180 8.71 -16.80 24.62
C GLY A 180 7.98 -15.81 25.54
N ASN A 181 8.71 -15.03 26.34
CA ASN A 181 8.19 -14.22 27.46
C ASN A 181 6.85 -13.49 27.19
N PRO A 182 5.92 -13.46 28.16
CA PRO A 182 4.54 -13.03 27.93
C PRO A 182 4.45 -11.51 27.77
N THR A 183 4.27 -11.03 26.55
CA THR A 183 3.43 -9.85 26.31
C THR A 183 2.05 -10.11 26.91
N PRO A 184 1.35 -9.10 27.46
CA PRO A 184 0.03 -9.33 28.05
C PRO A 184 -0.96 -9.65 26.93
N SER A 185 -1.10 -10.92 26.59
CA SER A 185 -2.19 -11.40 25.74
C SER A 185 -3.47 -11.24 26.54
N VAL A 186 -4.43 -10.45 26.04
CA VAL A 186 -5.76 -10.38 26.65
C VAL A 186 -6.37 -11.78 26.76
N SER A 187 -7.06 -12.07 27.87
CA SER A 187 -7.62 -13.40 28.11
C SER A 187 -8.81 -13.70 27.19
N ASP A 188 -9.01 -14.98 26.89
CA ASP A 188 -10.14 -15.45 26.08
C ASP A 188 -11.48 -15.05 26.70
N ASP A 189 -11.60 -15.11 28.03
CA ASP A 189 -12.80 -14.67 28.75
C ASP A 189 -13.09 -13.18 28.54
N GLN A 190 -12.06 -12.33 28.49
CA GLN A 190 -12.21 -10.91 28.22
C GLN A 190 -12.67 -10.69 26.78
N VAL A 191 -12.05 -11.39 25.81
CA VAL A 191 -12.43 -11.32 24.40
C VAL A 191 -13.88 -11.74 24.23
N HIS A 192 -14.28 -12.90 24.75
CA HIS A 192 -15.63 -13.42 24.68
C HIS A 192 -16.64 -12.49 25.34
N SER A 193 -16.30 -11.93 26.50
CA SER A 193 -17.17 -10.98 27.22
C SER A 193 -17.41 -9.71 26.41
N VAL A 194 -16.38 -9.16 25.77
CA VAL A 194 -16.52 -7.97 24.92
C VAL A 194 -17.27 -8.32 23.63
N ALA A 195 -16.91 -9.43 22.97
CA ALA A 195 -17.53 -9.84 21.71
C ALA A 195 -19.04 -10.07 21.82
N ASN A 196 -19.55 -10.41 23.01
CA ASN A 196 -20.98 -10.65 23.25
C ASN A 196 -21.73 -9.47 23.90
N ASP A 197 -21.06 -8.36 24.22
CA ASP A 197 -21.67 -7.19 24.85
C ASP A 197 -21.55 -5.94 23.96
N SER A 198 -22.68 -5.45 23.43
CA SER A 198 -22.71 -4.28 22.54
C SER A 198 -22.19 -2.99 23.17
N GLY A 199 -22.35 -2.81 24.48
CA GLY A 199 -21.83 -1.65 25.20
C GLY A 199 -20.31 -1.71 25.31
N LYS A 200 -19.77 -2.89 25.62
CA LYS A 200 -18.32 -3.11 25.64
C LYS A 200 -17.70 -2.99 24.25
N ARG A 201 -18.33 -3.56 23.21
CA ARG A 201 -17.88 -3.37 21.82
C ARG A 201 -17.86 -1.91 21.42
N ARG A 202 -18.93 -1.16 21.74
CA ARG A 202 -18.99 0.28 21.45
C ARG A 202 -17.81 1.03 22.05
N GLN A 203 -17.48 0.76 23.32
CA GLN A 203 -16.33 1.39 23.98
C GLN A 203 -15.02 0.97 23.32
N LEU A 204 -14.83 -0.33 23.06
CA LEU A 204 -13.62 -0.84 22.39
C LEU A 204 -13.44 -0.23 21.00
N PHE A 205 -14.50 -0.14 20.19
CA PHE A 205 -14.46 0.48 18.87
C PHE A 205 -14.04 1.95 18.97
N LEU A 206 -14.58 2.71 19.92
CA LEU A 206 -14.20 4.11 20.11
C LEU A 206 -12.73 4.25 20.52
N ASP A 207 -12.28 3.47 21.51
CA ASP A 207 -10.90 3.46 21.98
C ASP A 207 -9.93 3.12 20.84
N TYR A 208 -10.27 2.10 20.05
CA TYR A 208 -9.44 1.67 18.93
C TYR A 208 -9.47 2.68 17.77
N MET A 209 -10.62 3.26 17.41
CA MET A 209 -10.67 4.34 16.43
C MET A 209 -9.83 5.56 16.85
N ASN A 210 -9.84 5.90 18.15
CA ASN A 210 -9.00 6.97 18.69
C ASN A 210 -7.51 6.63 18.60
N LEU A 211 -7.14 5.38 18.90
CA LEU A 211 -5.76 4.91 18.72
C LEU A 211 -5.31 5.05 17.27
N LEU A 212 -6.13 4.60 16.31
CA LEU A 212 -5.74 4.57 14.90
C LEU A 212 -5.69 5.96 14.26
N CYS A 213 -6.66 6.83 14.56
CA CYS A 213 -6.76 8.13 13.90
C CYS A 213 -6.09 9.26 14.69
N GLY A 214 -5.77 9.07 15.98
CA GLY A 214 -5.27 10.14 16.83
C GLY A 214 -6.21 11.35 16.81
N ASP A 215 -5.64 12.53 16.54
CA ASP A 215 -6.38 13.80 16.46
C ASP A 215 -7.19 13.97 15.17
N LEU A 216 -7.04 13.08 14.19
CA LEU A 216 -7.84 13.13 12.97
C LEU A 216 -9.31 12.78 13.27
N LEU A 217 -10.15 13.81 13.23
CA LEU A 217 -11.59 13.73 13.39
C LEU A 217 -12.25 14.68 12.39
N LEU A 218 -13.11 14.14 11.53
CA LEU A 218 -13.82 14.89 10.50
C LEU A 218 -15.27 15.14 10.90
N ASP A 219 -15.76 16.34 10.58
CA ASP A 219 -17.17 16.72 10.67
C ASP A 219 -17.89 16.24 9.40
N LYS A 220 -18.73 15.20 9.55
CA LYS A 220 -19.53 14.63 8.45
C LYS A 220 -20.38 15.67 7.69
N THR A 221 -20.70 16.81 8.31
CA THR A 221 -21.55 17.86 7.72
C THR A 221 -20.76 18.95 7.01
N LYS A 222 -19.43 18.93 7.09
CA LYS A 222 -18.55 19.96 6.49
C LYS A 222 -17.47 19.37 5.61
N ASP A 223 -16.80 18.33 6.09
CA ASP A 223 -15.53 17.85 5.52
C ASP A 223 -15.73 16.83 4.40
N PHE A 224 -16.95 16.37 4.16
CA PHE A 224 -17.26 15.45 3.08
C PHE A 224 -18.04 16.13 1.95
N LEU A 225 -17.83 15.64 0.73
CA LEU A 225 -18.31 16.27 -0.49
C LEU A 225 -19.84 16.43 -0.54
N ALA A 226 -20.59 15.46 0.01
CA ALA A 226 -22.05 15.50 0.08
C ALA A 226 -22.58 15.91 1.47
N ARG A 227 -21.69 16.13 2.46
CA ARG A 227 -22.00 16.69 3.78
C ARG A 227 -23.04 15.89 4.58
N GLY A 228 -23.02 14.56 4.46
CA GLY A 228 -23.92 13.69 5.19
C GLY A 228 -25.39 13.84 4.80
N GLN A 229 -25.69 14.41 3.61
CA GLN A 229 -27.07 14.69 3.18
C GLN A 229 -27.85 13.44 2.75
N ASP A 230 -27.17 12.34 2.46
CA ASP A 230 -27.80 11.03 2.25
C ASP A 230 -27.46 10.11 3.44
N ALA A 231 -28.48 9.49 4.03
CA ALA A 231 -28.30 8.62 5.19
C ALA A 231 -27.44 7.37 4.88
N GLY A 232 -27.41 6.94 3.62
CA GLY A 232 -26.54 5.87 3.12
C GLY A 232 -25.15 6.36 2.68
N GLY A 233 -24.83 7.64 2.91
CA GLY A 233 -23.53 8.26 2.63
C GLY A 233 -23.23 8.50 1.16
N LYS A 234 -24.26 8.52 0.30
CA LYS A 234 -24.07 8.73 -1.14
C LYS A 234 -23.36 10.05 -1.43
N GLY A 235 -22.18 9.95 -2.03
CA GLY A 235 -21.31 11.09 -2.35
C GLY A 235 -20.21 11.35 -1.32
N ASP A 236 -20.34 10.83 -0.10
CA ASP A 236 -19.29 10.85 0.93
C ASP A 236 -18.44 9.58 0.91
N LEU A 237 -19.06 8.43 0.61
CA LEU A 237 -18.38 7.15 0.40
C LEU A 237 -19.04 6.29 -0.68
N GLN A 238 -18.26 5.42 -1.32
CA GLN A 238 -18.68 4.54 -2.41
C GLN A 238 -17.93 3.20 -2.37
N GLY A 239 -18.60 2.14 -2.84
CA GLY A 239 -17.95 0.88 -3.21
C GLY A 239 -17.86 0.79 -4.73
N CYS A 240 -16.66 0.60 -5.27
CA CYS A 240 -16.37 0.60 -6.69
C CYS A 240 -16.25 -0.80 -7.29
N SER A 241 -16.39 -1.85 -6.48
CA SER A 241 -16.16 -3.23 -6.94
C SER A 241 -14.76 -3.39 -7.56
N GLU A 242 -14.61 -4.35 -8.45
CA GLU A 242 -13.40 -4.62 -9.26
C GLU A 242 -13.31 -3.78 -10.54
N PHE A 243 -14.15 -2.75 -10.68
CA PHE A 243 -14.34 -2.06 -11.95
C PHE A 243 -13.16 -1.17 -12.38
N ASN A 244 -12.22 -0.90 -11.48
CA ASN A 244 -11.10 -0.01 -11.72
C ASN A 244 -9.78 -0.67 -11.29
N PRO A 245 -9.34 -1.74 -11.98
CA PRO A 245 -8.10 -2.45 -11.66
C PRO A 245 -6.88 -1.60 -12.04
N LEU A 246 -5.93 -1.46 -11.11
CA LEU A 246 -4.60 -0.91 -11.39
C LEU A 246 -3.76 -1.91 -12.18
N LEU A 247 -3.89 -3.20 -11.89
CA LEU A 247 -3.15 -4.29 -12.51
C LEU A 247 -4.11 -5.32 -13.11
N ILE A 248 -3.87 -5.70 -14.35
CA ILE A 248 -4.48 -6.84 -15.03
C ILE A 248 -3.35 -7.78 -15.43
N LEU A 249 -3.27 -8.92 -14.74
CA LEU A 249 -2.28 -9.98 -14.98
C LEU A 249 -2.36 -10.53 -16.41
N SER A 250 -1.22 -10.99 -16.94
CA SER A 250 -1.13 -11.62 -18.25
C SER A 250 -1.99 -12.88 -18.37
N GLN A 251 -2.23 -13.32 -19.60
CA GLN A 251 -2.98 -14.54 -19.87
C GLN A 251 -2.21 -15.77 -19.37
N ASP A 252 -0.89 -15.80 -19.56
CA ASP A 252 -0.03 -16.90 -19.10
C ASP A 252 -0.08 -17.05 -17.57
N GLN A 253 0.03 -15.94 -16.84
CA GLN A 253 -0.11 -15.94 -15.39
C GLN A 253 -1.51 -16.39 -14.95
N GLN A 254 -2.56 -15.88 -15.59
CA GLN A 254 -3.93 -16.28 -15.26
C GLN A 254 -4.13 -17.79 -15.49
N THR A 255 -3.60 -18.34 -16.58
CA THR A 255 -3.66 -19.79 -16.86
C THR A 255 -2.92 -20.59 -15.79
N ALA A 256 -1.73 -20.15 -15.36
CA ALA A 256 -1.01 -20.78 -14.26
C ALA A 256 -1.80 -20.75 -12.94
N PHE A 257 -2.43 -19.61 -12.61
CA PHE A 257 -3.25 -19.48 -11.41
C PHE A 257 -4.54 -20.30 -11.46
N ASP A 258 -5.17 -20.43 -12.63
CA ASP A 258 -6.33 -21.28 -12.83
C ASP A 258 -5.97 -22.77 -12.65
N GLN A 259 -4.79 -23.18 -13.13
CA GLN A 259 -4.26 -24.53 -12.92
C GLN A 259 -3.90 -24.77 -11.44
N ALA A 260 -3.26 -23.79 -10.78
CA ALA A 260 -2.99 -23.85 -9.34
C ALA A 260 -4.27 -24.01 -8.52
N LYS A 261 -5.36 -23.33 -8.90
CA LYS A 261 -6.67 -23.49 -8.28
C LYS A 261 -7.22 -24.90 -8.42
N GLN A 262 -7.07 -25.53 -9.58
CA GLN A 262 -7.48 -26.92 -9.79
C GLN A 262 -6.65 -27.89 -8.95
N ASN A 263 -5.35 -27.60 -8.82
CA ASN A 263 -4.39 -28.41 -8.08
C ASN A 263 -4.41 -28.16 -6.56
N LYS A 264 -5.13 -27.15 -6.09
CA LYS A 264 -5.10 -26.66 -4.69
C LYS A 264 -3.68 -26.27 -4.24
N ASP A 265 -2.95 -25.63 -5.13
CA ASP A 265 -1.63 -25.08 -4.83
C ASP A 265 -1.78 -23.72 -4.15
N ASP A 266 -1.83 -23.74 -2.82
CA ASP A 266 -2.05 -22.55 -2.00
C ASP A 266 -0.92 -21.53 -2.13
N ALA A 267 0.33 -21.94 -2.38
CA ALA A 267 1.47 -21.04 -2.53
C ALA A 267 1.35 -20.19 -3.80
N THR A 268 1.03 -20.83 -4.93
CA THR A 268 0.81 -20.14 -6.20
C THR A 268 -0.46 -19.26 -6.16
N LEU A 269 -1.49 -19.70 -5.44
CA LEU A 269 -2.68 -18.86 -5.21
C LEU A 269 -2.40 -17.67 -4.29
N GLN A 270 -1.46 -17.81 -3.35
CA GLN A 270 -1.02 -16.70 -2.51
C GLN A 270 -0.25 -15.67 -3.34
N GLN A 271 0.66 -16.10 -4.21
CA GLN A 271 1.35 -15.21 -5.16
C GLN A 271 0.36 -14.39 -6.01
N ARG A 272 -0.71 -15.03 -6.52
CA ARG A 272 -1.79 -14.32 -7.23
C ARG A 272 -2.43 -13.23 -6.36
N ASN A 273 -2.70 -13.52 -5.09
CA ASN A 273 -3.34 -12.58 -4.17
C ASN A 273 -2.43 -11.39 -3.86
N ASP A 274 -1.12 -11.64 -3.76
CA ASP A 274 -0.11 -10.61 -3.49
C ASP A 274 0.04 -9.68 -4.69
N LEU A 275 0.12 -10.23 -5.91
CA LEU A 275 0.11 -9.42 -7.14
C LEU A 275 -1.16 -8.58 -7.26
N ASN A 276 -2.32 -9.13 -6.92
CA ASN A 276 -3.60 -8.40 -6.95
C ASN A 276 -3.81 -7.42 -5.79
N ALA A 277 -2.92 -7.37 -4.79
CA ALA A 277 -3.11 -6.56 -3.58
C ALA A 277 -3.33 -5.07 -3.88
N GLN A 278 -2.69 -4.56 -4.93
CA GLN A 278 -2.82 -3.16 -5.33
C GLN A 278 -4.21 -2.81 -5.90
N ASN A 279 -4.95 -3.79 -6.42
CA ASN A 279 -6.32 -3.60 -6.86
C ASN A 279 -7.28 -3.40 -5.66
N ARG A 280 -6.97 -4.06 -4.54
CA ARG A 280 -7.70 -3.98 -3.28
C ARG A 280 -7.26 -2.74 -2.51
N ARG A 281 -7.93 -1.60 -2.71
CA ARG A 281 -7.54 -0.31 -2.12
C ARG A 281 -8.73 0.50 -1.62
N VAL A 282 -8.50 1.41 -0.67
CA VAL A 282 -9.41 2.52 -0.37
C VAL A 282 -8.72 3.82 -0.78
N MET A 283 -9.39 4.56 -1.66
CA MET A 283 -8.95 5.87 -2.15
C MET A 283 -9.78 6.97 -1.50
N VAL A 284 -9.12 7.98 -0.94
CA VAL A 284 -9.70 9.24 -0.52
C VAL A 284 -9.28 10.29 -1.53
N LEU A 285 -10.25 10.95 -2.16
CA LEU A 285 -10.00 12.12 -3.00
C LEU A 285 -10.43 13.37 -2.24
N ILE A 286 -9.52 14.32 -2.10
CA ILE A 286 -9.77 15.64 -1.52
C ILE A 286 -10.00 16.63 -2.66
N PHE A 287 -11.12 17.35 -2.62
CA PHE A 287 -11.58 18.22 -3.69
C PHE A 287 -11.34 19.69 -3.35
N ARG A 288 -11.15 20.51 -4.36
CA ARG A 288 -10.94 21.96 -4.22
C ARG A 288 -11.91 22.59 -3.21
N LYS A 289 -11.39 23.45 -2.33
CA LYS A 289 -12.17 24.24 -1.36
C LYS A 289 -13.46 24.80 -1.96
N GLY A 290 -14.56 24.63 -1.23
CA GLY A 290 -15.90 25.07 -1.66
C GLY A 290 -16.64 24.08 -2.56
N SER A 291 -16.02 22.96 -2.96
CA SER A 291 -16.71 21.87 -3.67
C SER A 291 -17.87 21.31 -2.84
N ARG A 292 -18.96 20.94 -3.50
CA ARG A 292 -20.08 20.24 -2.88
C ARG A 292 -20.84 19.47 -3.95
N VAL A 293 -21.40 18.33 -3.58
CA VAL A 293 -22.33 17.58 -4.43
C VAL A 293 -23.69 17.43 -3.77
N ASP A 294 -24.70 17.37 -4.63
CA ASP A 294 -26.05 16.94 -4.30
C ASP A 294 -26.11 15.40 -4.47
N PRO A 295 -26.39 14.62 -3.42
CA PRO A 295 -26.50 13.16 -3.51
C PRO A 295 -27.48 12.67 -4.59
N ALA A 296 -28.54 13.44 -4.89
CA ALA A 296 -29.49 13.10 -5.94
C ALA A 296 -28.86 13.12 -7.34
N LYS A 297 -27.83 13.95 -7.54
CA LYS A 297 -27.09 14.08 -8.80
C LYS A 297 -25.81 13.25 -8.83
N TRP A 298 -25.41 12.68 -7.69
CA TRP A 298 -24.25 11.80 -7.60
C TRP A 298 -24.54 10.47 -8.32
N PRO A 299 -23.69 10.04 -9.27
CA PRO A 299 -24.00 8.89 -10.12
C PRO A 299 -23.68 7.53 -9.48
N CYS A 300 -22.76 7.47 -8.51
CA CYS A 300 -22.44 6.21 -7.86
C CYS A 300 -23.61 5.80 -6.95
N PRO A 301 -23.98 4.51 -6.94
CA PRO A 301 -24.96 4.00 -5.99
C PRO A 301 -24.41 4.04 -4.56
N ARG A 302 -25.30 3.88 -3.58
CA ARG A 302 -24.92 3.67 -2.17
C ARG A 302 -24.09 2.41 -2.02
N VAL A 303 -23.35 2.31 -0.92
CA VAL A 303 -22.56 1.11 -0.60
C VAL A 303 -23.42 -0.16 -0.49
N THR A 304 -24.68 -0.03 -0.07
CA THR A 304 -25.65 -1.14 0.07
C THR A 304 -26.43 -1.46 -1.21
N GLU A 305 -26.27 -0.67 -2.27
CA GLU A 305 -26.95 -0.89 -3.56
C GLU A 305 -26.05 -1.68 -4.52
N GLY A 306 -26.67 -2.47 -5.40
CA GLY A 306 -25.99 -3.33 -6.37
C GLY A 306 -25.34 -2.57 -7.55
N VAL A 307 -24.78 -3.32 -8.50
CA VAL A 307 -23.87 -2.77 -9.52
C VAL A 307 -24.53 -2.10 -10.74
N ALA A 308 -25.84 -2.23 -10.90
CA ALA A 308 -26.53 -1.76 -12.11
C ALA A 308 -26.28 -0.26 -12.41
N ALA A 309 -26.24 0.59 -11.39
CA ALA A 309 -25.92 2.01 -11.56
C ALA A 309 -24.45 2.26 -11.90
N CYS A 310 -23.52 1.45 -11.38
CA CYS A 310 -22.09 1.50 -11.72
C CYS A 310 -21.88 1.18 -13.19
N LYS A 311 -22.49 0.12 -13.72
CA LYS A 311 -22.35 -0.28 -15.13
C LYS A 311 -22.85 0.79 -16.11
N LYS A 312 -23.88 1.56 -15.72
CA LYS A 312 -24.32 2.75 -16.50
C LYS A 312 -23.25 3.85 -16.59
N ARG A 313 -22.22 3.81 -15.75
CA ARG A 313 -21.07 4.72 -15.74
C ARG A 313 -19.85 4.17 -16.49
N PHE A 314 -19.92 3.00 -17.09
CA PHE A 314 -18.77 2.46 -17.82
C PHE A 314 -18.48 3.23 -19.11
N PHE A 315 -17.24 3.17 -19.58
CA PHE A 315 -16.98 3.41 -21.00
C PHE A 315 -17.77 2.44 -21.87
N SER A 316 -18.00 2.77 -23.14
CA SER A 316 -18.69 1.86 -24.07
C SER A 316 -17.99 0.50 -24.21
N ASP A 317 -16.66 0.49 -24.04
CA ASP A 317 -15.77 -0.67 -24.03
C ASP A 317 -15.34 -1.06 -22.60
N GLY A 318 -16.03 -0.58 -21.56
CA GLY A 318 -15.58 -0.72 -20.17
C GLY A 318 -15.37 -2.16 -19.71
N GLU A 319 -16.20 -3.11 -20.19
CA GLU A 319 -15.98 -4.54 -19.91
C GLU A 319 -14.67 -5.04 -20.53
N LYS A 320 -14.35 -4.64 -21.77
CA LYS A 320 -13.08 -5.01 -22.40
C LYS A 320 -11.90 -4.40 -21.65
N ARG A 321 -12.00 -3.13 -21.26
CA ARG A 321 -10.96 -2.41 -20.51
C ARG A 321 -10.52 -3.17 -19.26
N ARG A 322 -11.48 -3.61 -18.44
CA ARG A 322 -11.20 -4.28 -17.16
C ARG A 322 -10.88 -5.78 -17.24
N SER A 323 -11.05 -6.43 -18.39
CA SER A 323 -10.96 -7.89 -18.50
C SER A 323 -9.99 -8.42 -19.57
N THR A 324 -9.62 -7.60 -20.56
CA THR A 324 -8.73 -8.05 -21.64
C THR A 324 -7.32 -8.29 -21.09
N ARG A 325 -6.76 -9.47 -21.33
CA ARG A 325 -5.38 -9.84 -20.97
C ARG A 325 -4.50 -9.86 -22.22
N LEU A 326 -3.24 -9.43 -22.10
CA LEU A 326 -2.22 -9.71 -23.11
C LEU A 326 -1.63 -11.10 -22.87
N PRO A 327 -1.02 -11.76 -23.87
CA PRO A 327 -0.51 -13.12 -23.72
C PRO A 327 0.52 -13.24 -22.58
N ASP A 328 1.57 -12.43 -22.63
CA ASP A 328 2.81 -12.57 -21.88
C ASP A 328 3.13 -11.35 -21.00
N SER A 329 2.27 -10.34 -21.00
CA SER A 329 2.50 -9.05 -20.33
C SER A 329 1.30 -8.60 -19.52
N ASP A 330 1.59 -7.99 -18.38
CA ASP A 330 0.59 -7.34 -17.54
C ASP A 330 0.14 -6.02 -18.16
N ARG A 331 -1.11 -5.64 -17.92
CA ARG A 331 -1.60 -4.30 -18.24
C ARG A 331 -1.71 -3.50 -16.96
N LYS A 332 -1.06 -2.33 -16.91
CA LYS A 332 -1.08 -1.44 -15.77
C LYS A 332 -1.77 -0.12 -16.12
N PHE A 333 -2.57 0.40 -15.19
CA PHE A 333 -3.36 1.61 -15.44
C PHE A 333 -2.48 2.84 -15.69
N ASP A 334 -1.38 2.97 -14.96
CA ASP A 334 -0.42 4.08 -15.07
C ASP A 334 0.32 4.10 -16.43
N GLU A 335 0.50 2.94 -17.06
CA GLU A 335 1.09 2.83 -18.40
C GLU A 335 0.07 3.18 -19.50
N SER A 336 -1.11 2.56 -19.50
CA SER A 336 -2.04 2.61 -20.65
C SER A 336 -3.29 3.47 -20.44
N HIS A 337 -3.65 3.78 -19.19
CA HIS A 337 -4.89 4.48 -18.80
C HIS A 337 -6.18 3.84 -19.34
N ASP A 338 -6.15 2.53 -19.62
CA ASP A 338 -7.24 1.79 -20.28
C ASP A 338 -7.70 0.51 -19.56
N THR A 339 -7.35 0.35 -18.28
CA THR A 339 -7.79 -0.79 -17.46
C THR A 339 -9.09 -0.48 -16.70
N PHE A 340 -9.41 0.78 -16.43
CA PHE A 340 -10.62 1.16 -15.69
C PHE A 340 -11.88 1.08 -16.57
N ALA A 341 -12.91 0.40 -16.08
CA ALA A 341 -14.22 0.36 -16.73
C ALA A 341 -15.02 1.63 -16.45
N CYS A 342 -14.95 2.20 -15.24
CA CYS A 342 -15.81 3.30 -14.82
C CYS A 342 -15.30 4.68 -15.28
N ARG A 343 -15.95 5.25 -16.31
CA ARG A 343 -15.63 6.58 -16.85
C ARG A 343 -15.79 7.71 -15.83
N PHE A 344 -16.68 7.54 -14.86
CA PHE A 344 -16.91 8.55 -13.83
C PHE A 344 -15.76 8.57 -12.83
N TYR A 345 -15.34 7.40 -12.36
CA TYR A 345 -14.23 7.28 -11.43
C TYR A 345 -12.92 7.75 -12.07
N GLN A 346 -12.61 7.24 -13.27
CA GLN A 346 -11.40 7.65 -14.00
C GLN A 346 -11.37 9.16 -14.22
N ARG A 347 -12.50 9.83 -14.51
CA ARG A 347 -12.51 11.30 -14.64
C ARG A 347 -12.04 12.03 -13.37
N LEU A 348 -12.33 11.48 -12.18
CA LEU A 348 -11.88 12.06 -10.93
C LEU A 348 -10.42 11.71 -10.66
N SER A 349 -10.01 10.49 -10.99
CA SER A 349 -8.75 9.92 -10.51
C SER A 349 -7.64 9.81 -11.56
N SER A 350 -7.88 10.16 -12.84
CA SER A 350 -6.95 9.89 -13.95
C SER A 350 -5.57 10.52 -13.75
N ASN A 351 -5.52 11.68 -13.10
CA ASN A 351 -4.26 12.39 -12.82
C ASN A 351 -3.85 12.25 -11.35
N SER A 352 -4.43 11.28 -10.64
CA SER A 352 -4.11 11.02 -9.25
C SER A 352 -2.77 10.27 -9.20
N PRO A 353 -1.73 10.82 -8.56
CA PRO A 353 -0.49 10.08 -8.32
C PRO A 353 -0.72 8.87 -7.39
N CYS A 354 -1.87 8.78 -6.73
CA CYS A 354 -2.24 7.60 -5.94
C CYS A 354 -2.85 6.47 -6.78
N GLU A 355 -3.12 6.64 -8.09
CA GLU A 355 -3.64 5.58 -8.98
C GLU A 355 -2.54 4.92 -9.83
N ARG A 356 -1.36 4.72 -9.25
CA ARG A 356 -0.25 4.01 -9.90
C ARG A 356 0.21 2.80 -9.13
N ILE A 357 0.90 1.89 -9.80
CA ILE A 357 1.57 0.77 -9.15
C ILE A 357 2.81 1.32 -8.46
N LEU A 358 2.86 1.25 -7.13
CA LEU A 358 4.00 1.76 -6.39
C LEU A 358 5.09 0.71 -6.40
N ILE A 359 6.26 1.08 -6.92
CA ILE A 359 7.46 0.29 -6.75
C ILE A 359 7.94 0.49 -5.32
N THR A 360 8.04 -0.60 -4.57
CA THR A 360 8.51 -0.55 -3.19
C THR A 360 9.95 -1.00 -3.12
N PHE A 361 10.79 -0.19 -2.51
CA PHE A 361 12.19 -0.51 -2.26
C PHE A 361 12.36 -0.87 -0.79
N SER A 362 12.71 -2.13 -0.55
CA SER A 362 12.99 -2.66 0.79
C SER A 362 14.48 -2.87 0.95
N PHE A 363 15.04 -2.42 2.07
CA PHE A 363 16.43 -2.64 2.42
C PHE A 363 16.57 -2.83 3.94
N ARG A 364 17.62 -3.54 4.36
CA ARG A 364 17.92 -3.76 5.78
C ARG A 364 19.21 -3.05 6.17
N LEU A 365 19.19 -2.38 7.31
CA LEU A 365 20.28 -1.53 7.77
C LEU A 365 21.15 -2.27 8.79
N TYR A 366 22.46 -2.31 8.53
CA TYR A 366 23.44 -3.06 9.31
C TYR A 366 24.55 -2.16 9.86
N ASP A 367 25.21 -2.62 10.93
CA ASP A 367 26.47 -2.05 11.41
C ASP A 367 27.70 -2.70 10.73
N LEU A 368 28.90 -2.25 11.11
CA LEU A 368 30.18 -2.78 10.59
C LEU A 368 30.42 -4.25 10.95
N GLU A 369 29.72 -4.78 11.95
CA GLU A 369 29.77 -6.18 12.38
C GLU A 369 28.69 -7.04 11.69
N ARG A 370 27.99 -6.49 10.69
CA ARG A 370 26.86 -7.12 9.96
C ARG A 370 25.69 -7.48 10.87
N ARG A 371 25.51 -6.78 11.98
CA ARG A 371 24.30 -6.88 12.81
C ARG A 371 23.29 -5.86 12.32
N PHE A 372 22.04 -6.26 12.14
CA PHE A 372 20.99 -5.30 11.80
C PHE A 372 20.77 -4.34 12.97
N ILE A 373 20.36 -3.12 12.66
CA ILE A 373 20.15 -2.06 13.64
C ILE A 373 18.63 -1.83 13.79
N PRO A 374 18.01 -2.28 14.90
CA PRO A 374 16.61 -2.00 15.18
C PRO A 374 16.34 -0.50 15.23
N PHE A 375 15.23 -0.06 14.61
CA PHE A 375 14.80 1.34 14.61
C PHE A 375 15.83 2.33 14.08
N ALA A 376 16.73 1.86 13.19
CA ALA A 376 17.77 2.70 12.62
C ALA A 376 17.16 3.91 11.89
N PRO A 377 17.55 5.15 12.22
CA PRO A 377 17.23 6.31 11.40
C PRO A 377 17.96 6.21 10.07
N PHE A 378 17.25 6.56 9.00
CA PHE A 378 17.82 6.61 7.66
C PHE A 378 17.39 7.85 6.89
N GLU A 379 18.21 8.20 5.90
CA GLU A 379 17.95 9.19 4.88
C GLU A 379 18.19 8.56 3.50
N LEU A 380 17.16 8.52 2.67
CA LEU A 380 17.21 7.97 1.31
C LEU A 380 17.13 9.12 0.29
N SER A 381 18.18 9.27 -0.51
CA SER A 381 18.20 10.15 -1.68
C SER A 381 18.00 9.33 -2.95
N VAL A 382 17.13 9.77 -3.85
CA VAL A 382 16.93 9.17 -5.18
C VAL A 382 16.43 10.23 -6.13
N GLY A 383 16.99 10.31 -7.34
CA GLY A 383 16.64 11.35 -8.30
C GLY A 383 16.77 12.79 -7.75
N GLY A 384 15.92 13.70 -8.23
CA GLY A 384 15.91 15.12 -7.84
C GLY A 384 14.97 15.50 -6.69
N ARG A 385 14.36 14.52 -6.00
CA ARG A 385 13.37 14.78 -4.93
C ARG A 385 14.05 15.06 -3.58
N PRO A 386 13.35 15.73 -2.64
CA PRO A 386 13.81 15.82 -1.26
C PRO A 386 14.10 14.44 -0.66
N ALA A 387 15.17 14.35 0.13
CA ALA A 387 15.56 13.09 0.76
C ALA A 387 14.48 12.61 1.74
N ILE A 388 14.17 11.31 1.68
CA ILE A 388 13.19 10.67 2.56
C ILE A 388 13.88 10.33 3.87
N LYS A 389 13.33 10.80 4.99
CA LYS A 389 13.85 10.53 6.33
C LYS A 389 12.83 9.74 7.12
N ASP A 390 13.21 8.56 7.60
CA ASP A 390 12.34 7.71 8.42
C ASP A 390 13.17 6.76 9.32
N LEU A 391 12.49 5.88 10.04
CA LEU A 391 13.07 4.83 10.88
C LEU A 391 12.82 3.45 10.26
N ALA A 392 13.79 2.56 10.36
CA ALA A 392 13.58 1.15 10.14
C ALA A 392 12.69 0.52 11.24
N ASP A 393 12.22 -0.70 11.02
CA ASP A 393 11.47 -1.47 12.02
C ASP A 393 12.39 -2.08 13.11
N ASP A 394 11.80 -2.87 14.02
CA ASP A 394 12.52 -3.55 15.10
C ASP A 394 13.50 -4.65 14.63
N LYS A 395 13.41 -5.02 13.35
CA LYS A 395 14.32 -5.94 12.67
C LYS A 395 15.30 -5.20 11.77
N GLY A 396 15.28 -3.87 11.74
CA GLY A 396 16.18 -3.04 10.93
C GLY A 396 15.79 -2.96 9.45
N PHE A 397 14.57 -3.34 9.06
CA PHE A 397 14.07 -3.16 7.70
C PHE A 397 13.48 -1.77 7.52
N ALA A 398 13.87 -1.13 6.41
CA ALA A 398 13.26 0.08 5.89
C ALA A 398 12.54 -0.26 4.59
N ILE A 399 11.27 0.16 4.49
CA ILE A 399 10.45 -0.05 3.31
C ILE A 399 10.03 1.31 2.80
N VAL A 400 10.60 1.71 1.67
CA VAL A 400 10.31 2.98 1.03
C VAL A 400 9.56 2.73 -0.26
N PRO A 401 8.25 3.03 -0.31
CA PRO A 401 7.48 2.94 -1.54
C PRO A 401 7.77 4.09 -2.50
N ASP A 402 7.23 3.93 -3.70
CA ASP A 402 7.22 4.94 -4.75
C ASP A 402 8.62 5.41 -5.14
N ILE A 403 9.51 4.44 -5.32
CA ILE A 403 10.84 4.70 -5.85
C ILE A 403 10.80 4.66 -7.38
N GLU A 404 11.34 5.70 -8.01
CA GLU A 404 11.49 5.74 -9.46
C GLU A 404 12.59 4.75 -9.91
N VAL A 405 12.29 3.96 -10.94
CA VAL A 405 13.21 2.99 -11.54
C VAL A 405 13.23 3.18 -13.07
N PRO A 406 14.39 3.18 -13.74
CA PRO A 406 15.74 2.99 -13.19
C PRO A 406 16.24 4.24 -12.46
N ASN A 407 16.87 4.06 -11.31
CA ASN A 407 17.55 5.15 -10.61
C ASN A 407 18.65 4.57 -9.69
N GLN A 408 19.51 5.45 -9.23
CA GLN A 408 20.50 5.16 -8.21
C GLN A 408 20.05 5.81 -6.90
N VAL A 409 20.26 5.11 -5.79
CA VAL A 409 19.89 5.60 -4.47
C VAL A 409 21.10 5.71 -3.56
N ILE A 410 21.12 6.76 -2.75
CA ILE A 410 22.08 6.93 -1.66
C ILE A 410 21.30 6.77 -0.36
N ILE A 411 21.71 5.80 0.44
CA ILE A 411 21.14 5.49 1.74
C ILE A 411 22.16 5.91 2.79
N ARG A 412 21.77 6.81 3.68
CA ARG A 412 22.54 7.17 4.87
C ARG A 412 21.80 6.68 6.10
N TRP A 413 22.50 6.09 7.07
CA TRP A 413 21.85 5.60 8.29
C TRP A 413 22.76 5.66 9.50
N GLY A 414 22.18 5.44 10.68
CA GLY A 414 22.92 5.42 11.93
C GLY A 414 22.23 4.62 13.02
N PHE A 415 22.63 4.87 14.26
CA PHE A 415 22.00 4.29 15.44
C PHE A 415 20.85 5.18 15.93
N PRO A 416 19.81 4.60 16.56
CA PRO A 416 18.76 5.38 17.21
C PRO A 416 19.36 6.42 18.18
N PRO A 417 18.94 7.69 18.11
CA PRO A 417 19.48 8.71 19.00
C PRO A 417 18.93 8.54 20.42
N ASP A 418 19.67 9.07 21.40
CA ASP A 418 19.13 9.27 22.74
C ASP A 418 17.94 10.25 22.70
N ALA A 419 17.05 10.15 23.69
CA ALA A 419 15.85 10.98 23.77
C ALA A 419 16.19 12.48 23.68
N GLY A 420 15.64 13.15 22.66
CA GLY A 420 15.85 14.58 22.42
C GLY A 420 17.11 14.95 21.62
N GLN A 421 17.86 13.96 21.12
CA GLN A 421 18.98 14.19 20.20
C GLN A 421 18.57 13.94 18.75
N GLU A 422 19.25 14.64 17.84
CA GLU A 422 19.13 14.38 16.40
C GLU A 422 19.93 13.12 16.01
N PRO A 423 19.41 12.29 15.10
CA PRO A 423 20.12 11.11 14.62
C PRO A 423 21.37 11.49 13.82
N GLN A 424 22.48 10.79 14.08
CA GLN A 424 23.70 10.92 13.29
C GLN A 424 23.77 9.81 12.24
N MET A 425 23.80 10.20 10.96
CA MET A 425 23.95 9.27 9.85
C MET A 425 25.45 9.00 9.62
N ILE A 426 25.97 7.95 10.27
CA ILE A 426 27.40 7.60 10.26
C ILE A 426 27.77 6.56 9.20
N PHE A 427 26.77 5.93 8.59
CA PHE A 427 26.92 4.97 7.51
C PHE A 427 26.33 5.55 6.21
N GLU A 428 26.92 5.19 5.09
CA GLU A 428 26.45 5.54 3.75
C GLU A 428 26.62 4.33 2.82
N GLY A 429 25.66 4.14 1.93
CA GLY A 429 25.66 3.06 0.94
C GLY A 429 24.91 3.51 -0.31
N GLU A 430 25.40 3.08 -1.45
CA GLU A 430 24.86 3.45 -2.75
C GLU A 430 24.39 2.19 -3.48
N MET A 431 23.16 2.22 -4.00
CA MET A 431 22.54 1.06 -4.66
C MET A 431 21.93 1.44 -6.02
N PHE A 432 22.03 0.51 -6.97
CA PHE A 432 21.36 0.59 -8.27
C PHE A 432 20.05 -0.18 -8.23
N LEU A 433 18.91 0.49 -8.43
CA LEU A 433 17.60 -0.14 -8.33
C LEU A 433 17.29 -1.06 -9.51
N LYS A 434 17.85 -0.74 -10.68
CA LYS A 434 17.82 -1.58 -11.87
C LYS A 434 19.22 -1.57 -12.47
N PRO A 435 19.98 -2.67 -12.32
CA PRO A 435 21.26 -2.78 -13.00
C PRO A 435 21.10 -2.64 -14.52
N ASP A 436 22.07 -2.01 -15.16
CA ASP A 436 22.18 -1.94 -16.62
C ASP A 436 22.64 -3.32 -17.12
N GLU A 437 21.74 -4.01 -17.83
CA GLU A 437 21.99 -5.35 -18.36
C GLU A 437 22.41 -5.33 -19.84
N ASP A 438 22.53 -4.15 -20.46
CA ASP A 438 22.98 -4.00 -21.85
C ASP A 438 24.50 -4.20 -21.98
N ASP A 439 25.25 -3.93 -20.91
CA ASP A 439 26.69 -4.20 -20.80
C ASP A 439 27.02 -5.15 -19.65
N ARG A 440 27.63 -6.30 -19.99
CA ARG A 440 27.95 -7.37 -19.04
C ARG A 440 28.82 -6.91 -17.87
N GLU A 441 29.85 -6.10 -18.13
CA GLU A 441 30.78 -5.69 -17.07
C GLU A 441 30.11 -4.67 -16.14
N THR A 442 29.34 -3.74 -16.71
CA THR A 442 28.52 -2.77 -15.98
C THR A 442 27.49 -3.47 -15.10
N GLU A 443 26.76 -4.44 -15.65
CA GLU A 443 25.81 -5.28 -14.92
C GLU A 443 26.49 -5.92 -13.70
N ALA A 444 27.64 -6.58 -13.93
CA ALA A 444 28.36 -7.29 -12.88
C ALA A 444 28.86 -6.33 -11.80
N ARG A 445 29.40 -5.17 -12.17
CA ARG A 445 29.86 -4.14 -11.23
C ARG A 445 28.72 -3.64 -10.35
N GLN A 446 27.56 -3.34 -10.94
CA GLN A 446 26.41 -2.82 -10.20
C GLN A 446 25.80 -3.88 -9.28
N LYS A 447 25.68 -5.14 -9.73
CA LYS A 447 25.21 -6.25 -8.89
C LYS A 447 26.18 -6.54 -7.74
N LEU A 448 27.50 -6.53 -7.98
CA LEU A 448 28.51 -6.66 -6.93
C LEU A 448 28.44 -5.49 -5.93
N GLN A 449 28.31 -4.26 -6.39
CA GLN A 449 28.18 -3.10 -5.49
C GLN A 449 26.95 -3.25 -4.57
N ASN A 450 25.80 -3.63 -5.12
CA ASN A 450 24.59 -3.86 -4.34
C ASN A 450 24.73 -5.03 -3.34
N LEU A 451 25.59 -6.02 -3.62
CA LEU A 451 25.93 -7.11 -2.69
C LEU A 451 26.98 -6.70 -1.64
N GLY A 452 27.44 -5.44 -1.66
CA GLY A 452 28.36 -4.88 -0.67
C GLY A 452 29.85 -5.01 -1.02
N TYR A 453 30.19 -5.38 -2.26
CA TYR A 453 31.57 -5.33 -2.73
C TYR A 453 31.95 -3.88 -3.05
N ALA A 454 33.05 -3.40 -2.45
CA ALA A 454 33.44 -1.99 -2.53
C ALA A 454 33.72 -1.56 -3.98
N GLN A 455 33.13 -0.43 -4.40
CA GLN A 455 33.30 0.13 -5.74
C GLN A 455 34.76 0.54 -6.02
N GLU A 456 35.47 0.97 -4.97
CA GLU A 456 36.87 1.38 -4.99
C GLU A 456 37.82 0.21 -5.35
N SER A 457 37.40 -1.03 -5.07
CA SER A 457 38.21 -2.22 -5.32
C SER A 457 38.33 -2.50 -6.82
N PRO A 458 39.51 -2.91 -7.31
CA PRO A 458 39.67 -3.36 -8.69
C PRO A 458 38.64 -4.45 -9.03
N PHE A 459 38.03 -4.36 -10.21
CA PHE A 459 36.97 -5.29 -10.61
C PHE A 459 37.36 -6.77 -10.55
N PRO A 460 38.55 -7.20 -11.01
CA PRO A 460 38.98 -8.57 -10.85
C PRO A 460 39.06 -9.03 -9.38
N ASP A 461 39.35 -8.13 -8.44
CA ASP A 461 39.43 -8.45 -7.01
C ASP A 461 38.02 -8.68 -6.45
N ASN A 462 37.05 -7.84 -6.82
CA ASN A 462 35.64 -8.04 -6.46
C ASN A 462 35.09 -9.35 -7.04
N VAL A 463 35.42 -9.66 -8.30
CA VAL A 463 35.04 -10.94 -8.92
C VAL A 463 35.68 -12.12 -8.19
N THR A 464 36.97 -12.00 -7.81
CA THR A 464 37.69 -13.04 -7.05
C THR A 464 37.04 -13.25 -5.67
N ALA A 465 36.67 -12.18 -4.99
CA ALA A 465 35.99 -12.23 -3.69
C ALA A 465 34.61 -12.90 -3.84
N PHE A 466 33.83 -12.50 -4.84
CA PHE A 466 32.54 -13.12 -5.12
C PHE A 466 32.63 -14.62 -5.42
N GLN A 467 33.58 -15.02 -6.26
CA GLN A 467 33.84 -16.43 -6.55
C GLN A 467 34.25 -17.22 -5.30
N ARG A 468 34.97 -16.59 -4.36
CA ARG A 468 35.32 -17.23 -3.08
C ARG A 468 34.08 -17.40 -2.19
N ASP A 469 33.26 -16.37 -2.09
CA ASP A 469 32.12 -16.33 -1.18
C ASP A 469 30.96 -17.22 -1.67
N TYR A 470 30.73 -17.27 -2.99
CA TYR A 470 29.56 -17.92 -3.58
C TYR A 470 29.89 -19.04 -4.58
N GLY A 471 31.13 -19.17 -5.06
CA GLY A 471 31.48 -20.08 -6.16
C GLY A 471 31.17 -21.55 -5.93
N GLN A 472 31.03 -21.99 -4.66
CA GLN A 472 30.60 -23.34 -4.29
C GLN A 472 29.13 -23.64 -4.62
N LEU A 473 28.31 -22.60 -4.87
CA LEU A 473 26.90 -22.75 -5.24
C LEU A 473 26.70 -23.09 -6.72
N ALA A 474 27.72 -22.87 -7.56
CA ALA A 474 27.68 -23.23 -8.97
C ALA A 474 27.96 -24.73 -9.18
N SER A 475 27.51 -25.26 -10.32
CA SER A 475 27.80 -26.64 -10.73
C SER A 475 28.34 -26.64 -12.17
N PRO A 476 29.64 -26.94 -12.38
CA PRO A 476 30.67 -27.21 -11.37
C PRO A 476 31.02 -25.96 -10.54
N ALA A 477 31.60 -26.17 -9.34
CA ALA A 477 32.03 -25.07 -8.48
C ALA A 477 33.08 -24.18 -9.17
N LEU A 478 32.98 -22.86 -8.96
CA LEU A 478 33.88 -21.88 -9.58
C LEU A 478 35.19 -21.77 -8.81
N ALA A 479 36.30 -21.63 -9.54
CA ALA A 479 37.59 -21.25 -8.97
C ALA A 479 37.67 -19.71 -8.85
N PRO A 480 38.38 -19.16 -7.83
CA PRO A 480 38.56 -17.72 -7.66
C PRO A 480 39.63 -17.18 -8.64
N THR A 481 39.23 -16.97 -9.89
CA THR A 481 40.10 -16.55 -11.00
C THR A 481 40.11 -15.03 -11.22
N GLY A 482 39.10 -14.32 -10.72
CA GLY A 482 38.90 -12.89 -10.98
C GLY A 482 38.38 -12.59 -12.38
N GLN A 483 38.04 -13.62 -13.17
CA GLN A 483 37.47 -13.47 -14.51
C GLN A 483 35.95 -13.57 -14.47
N LEU A 484 35.26 -12.61 -15.12
CA LEU A 484 33.81 -12.63 -15.31
C LEU A 484 33.44 -13.53 -16.51
N ASP A 485 33.53 -14.85 -16.30
CA ASP A 485 33.03 -15.83 -17.25
C ASP A 485 31.49 -16.00 -17.17
N ASP A 486 30.92 -16.73 -18.11
CA ASP A 486 29.46 -16.94 -18.22
C ASP A 486 28.88 -17.58 -16.96
N ALA A 487 29.62 -18.51 -16.34
CA ALA A 487 29.20 -19.21 -15.14
C ALA A 487 29.22 -18.29 -13.92
N THR A 488 30.23 -17.40 -13.81
CA THR A 488 30.32 -16.38 -12.77
C THR A 488 29.19 -15.36 -12.89
N LEU A 489 28.89 -14.89 -14.11
CA LEU A 489 27.79 -13.94 -14.32
C LEU A 489 26.43 -14.58 -14.03
N ALA A 490 26.20 -15.83 -14.47
CA ALA A 490 24.97 -16.55 -14.16
C ALA A 490 24.78 -16.71 -12.64
N LEU A 491 25.83 -17.15 -11.93
CA LEU A 491 25.80 -17.25 -10.47
C LEU A 491 25.56 -15.89 -9.80
N LEU A 492 26.17 -14.81 -10.30
CA LEU A 492 25.95 -13.46 -9.78
C LEU A 492 24.48 -13.03 -9.94
N ARG A 493 23.87 -13.30 -11.09
CA ARG A 493 22.44 -13.05 -11.33
C ARG A 493 21.57 -13.84 -10.35
N ASP A 494 21.87 -15.12 -10.15
CA ASP A 494 21.13 -16.00 -9.24
C ASP A 494 21.27 -15.55 -7.77
N VAL A 495 22.49 -15.21 -7.33
CA VAL A 495 22.74 -14.71 -5.97
C VAL A 495 22.04 -13.38 -5.76
N PHE A 496 22.14 -12.45 -6.71
CA PHE A 496 21.46 -11.15 -6.65
C PHE A 496 19.94 -11.31 -6.54
N ALA A 497 19.33 -12.14 -7.39
CA ALA A 497 17.90 -12.45 -7.30
C ALA A 497 17.53 -13.17 -6.00
N SER A 498 18.38 -14.06 -5.48
CA SER A 498 18.14 -14.74 -4.20
C SER A 498 18.21 -13.80 -3.00
N ALA A 499 19.09 -12.79 -3.02
CA ALA A 499 19.22 -11.81 -1.95
C ALA A 499 17.95 -10.96 -1.82
N GLU A 500 17.31 -10.63 -2.94
CA GLU A 500 15.98 -10.01 -2.99
C GLU A 500 14.94 -10.87 -2.25
N ASN A 501 14.96 -12.18 -2.49
CA ASN A 501 14.07 -13.15 -1.82
C ASN A 501 14.42 -13.43 -0.35
N GLU A 502 15.69 -13.27 0.05
CA GLU A 502 16.14 -13.45 1.45
C GLU A 502 15.82 -12.22 2.32
N LEU A 503 15.71 -11.02 1.73
CA LEU A 503 15.19 -9.83 2.42
C LEU A 503 13.75 -10.02 2.90
N GLU A 504 12.96 -10.89 2.26
CA GLU A 504 11.59 -11.18 2.67
C GLU A 504 11.48 -12.21 3.80
N LYS A 505 12.59 -12.86 4.18
CA LYS A 505 12.62 -13.91 5.21
C LYS A 505 13.02 -13.35 6.57
N ASP A 506 12.22 -13.67 7.59
CA ASP A 506 12.42 -13.27 9.00
C ASP A 506 13.74 -13.76 9.62
N LYS A 507 14.46 -14.66 8.95
CA LYS A 507 15.81 -15.12 9.31
C LYS A 507 16.62 -15.28 8.03
N PRO A 508 17.85 -14.72 7.95
CA PRO A 508 18.80 -15.23 6.98
C PRO A 508 19.04 -16.70 7.34
N GLU A 509 18.69 -17.62 6.45
CA GLU A 509 19.18 -18.99 6.56
C GLU A 509 20.70 -18.91 6.46
N ARG A 510 21.39 -19.23 7.56
CA ARG A 510 22.82 -19.47 7.50
C ARG A 510 23.06 -20.53 6.42
N LYS A 511 23.68 -20.14 5.30
CA LYS A 511 24.58 -21.06 4.61
C LYS A 511 25.77 -21.25 5.54
N ALA A 512 25.66 -22.28 6.37
CA ALA A 512 26.77 -22.75 7.18
C ALA A 512 27.89 -23.21 6.24
N GLY A 513 29.05 -22.55 6.29
CA GLY A 513 30.24 -23.02 5.60
C GLY A 513 31.29 -21.94 5.37
N SER A 514 32.24 -21.87 6.33
CA SER A 514 33.61 -21.32 6.26
C SER A 514 33.82 -19.84 5.93
#